data_AF-A0A960BQ88-F1
#
_entry.id   AF-A0A960BQ88-F1
#
_cell.length_a   1.000
_cell.length_b   1.000
_cell.length_c   1.000
_cell.angle_alpha   90.00
_cell.angle_beta   90.00
_cell.angle_gamma   90.00
#
_symmetry.space_group_name_H-M   'P 1'
#
loop_
_entity.id
_entity.type
_entity.pdbx_description
1 polymer ?
#
loop_
_entity_poly.entity_id
_entity_poly.type
_entity_poly.pdbx_seq_one_letter_code
_entity_poly.pdbx_strand_id
1 'polypeptide(L)' 'MLRLVAADPAIVITERQASRALYLLREFIPATRCDAELGPGVVFTVPHHGVQELGPAIRAEIEVIIGCALRVDELPD' A
#
# COMPACT_ATOMS: atom_id res chain seq x y z
N MET A 1 -0.60 -5.25 -11.90
CA MET A 1 -0.63 -4.14 -10.93
C MET A 1 -0.89 -4.63 -9.51
N LEU A 2 -0.07 -4.22 -8.55
CA LEU A 2 -0.23 -4.51 -7.13
C LEU A 2 -1.07 -3.40 -6.50
N ARG A 3 -2.16 -3.78 -5.83
CA ARG A 3 -3.03 -2.84 -5.14
C ARG A 3 -3.21 -3.25 -3.68
N LEU A 4 -2.94 -2.31 -2.79
CA LEU A 4 -3.12 -2.44 -1.34
C LEU A 4 -4.30 -1.59 -0.91
N VAL A 5 -5.34 -2.21 -0.41
CA VAL A 5 -6.58 -1.53 0.00
C VAL A 5 -6.74 -1.70 1.50
N ALA A 6 -6.98 -0.62 2.24
CA ALA A 6 -7.33 -0.73 3.65
C ALA A 6 -8.60 -1.57 3.82
N ALA A 7 -8.55 -2.53 4.74
CA ALA A 7 -9.69 -3.40 5.03
C ALA A 7 -10.86 -2.62 5.67
N ASP A 8 -10.55 -1.53 6.38
CA ASP A 8 -11.53 -0.59 6.90
C ASP A 8 -11.74 0.58 5.91
N PRO A 9 -12.91 0.67 5.24
CA PRO A 9 -13.21 1.76 4.31
C PRO A 9 -13.47 3.10 5.01
N ALA A 10 -13.64 3.12 6.33
CA ALA A 10 -13.79 4.36 7.09
C ALA A 10 -12.43 4.93 7.55
N ILE A 11 -11.32 4.22 7.32
CA ILE A 11 -10.03 4.71 7.78
C ILE A 11 -9.59 5.94 7.00
N VAL A 12 -9.09 6.91 7.75
CA VAL A 12 -8.45 8.11 7.24
C VAL A 12 -7.04 8.13 7.81
N ILE A 13 -6.04 8.23 6.93
CA ILE A 13 -4.64 8.35 7.34
C ILE A 13 -4.14 9.76 7.06
N THR A 14 -3.14 10.17 7.83
CA THR A 14 -2.44 11.44 7.61
C THR A 14 -1.50 11.35 6.40
N GLU A 15 -1.18 12.49 5.80
CA GLU A 15 -0.15 12.59 4.75
C GLU A 15 1.21 12.03 5.21
N ARG A 16 1.52 12.16 6.50
CA ARG A 16 2.75 11.62 7.10
C ARG A 16 2.74 10.09 7.09
N GLN A 17 1.63 9.46 7.43
CA GLN A 17 1.48 8.00 7.36
C GLN A 17 1.56 7.52 5.90
N ALA A 18 0.85 8.19 4.99
CA ALA A 18 0.87 7.88 3.58
C ALA A 18 2.29 7.96 2.99
N SER A 19 3.01 9.04 3.28
CA SER A 19 4.39 9.23 2.83
C SER A 19 5.33 8.16 3.35
N ARG A 20 5.15 7.74 4.61
CA ARG A 20 5.98 6.69 5.21
C ARG A 20 5.69 5.30 4.62
N ALA A 21 4.42 5.00 4.36
CA ALA A 21 4.02 3.77 3.66
C ALA A 21 4.58 3.74 2.22
N LEU A 22 4.47 4.84 1.48
CA LEU A 22 5.03 4.97 0.13
C LEU A 22 6.55 4.83 0.11
N TYR A 23 7.23 5.41 1.11
CA TYR A 23 8.69 5.28 1.25
C TYR A 23 9.10 3.81 1.40
N LEU A 24 8.46 3.06 2.31
CA LEU A 24 8.73 1.64 2.49
C LEU A 24 8.44 0.84 1.21
N LEU A 25 7.30 1.09 0.55
CA LEU A 25 6.98 0.41 -0.70
C LEU A 25 8.07 0.60 -1.76
N ARG A 26 8.64 1.80 -1.88
CA ARG A 26 9.69 2.12 -2.85
C ARG A 26 11.08 1.60 -2.45
N GLU A 27 11.32 1.38 -1.15
CA GLU A 27 12.58 0.81 -0.67
C GLU A 27 12.66 -0.69 -0.98
N PHE A 28 11.53 -1.40 -0.87
CA PHE A 28 11.49 -2.85 -1.01
C PHE A 28 11.01 -3.34 -2.37
N ILE A 29 10.15 -2.59 -3.05
CA ILE A 29 9.70 -2.89 -4.41
C ILE A 29 10.45 -1.93 -5.34
N PRO A 30 11.19 -2.43 -6.35
CA PRO A 30 11.91 -1.59 -7.30
C PRO A 30 10.96 -0.91 -8.31
N ALA A 31 9.85 -0.39 -7.82
CA ALA A 31 8.83 0.27 -8.60
C ALA A 31 9.28 1.67 -9.02
N THR A 32 9.06 1.99 -10.29
CA THR A 32 9.33 3.32 -10.83
C THR A 32 8.39 4.37 -10.22
N ARG A 33 7.21 3.93 -9.77
CA ARG A 33 6.17 4.77 -9.20
C ARG A 33 5.33 4.00 -8.18
N CYS A 34 4.99 4.66 -7.08
CA CYS A 34 3.96 4.21 -6.13
C CYS A 34 3.02 5.39 -5.88
N ASP A 35 1.72 5.17 -5.99
CA ASP A 35 0.70 6.18 -5.74
C ASP A 35 -0.13 5.81 -4.51
N ALA A 36 -0.63 6.82 -3.80
CA ALA A 36 -1.57 6.65 -2.70
C ALA A 36 -2.80 7.53 -2.92
N GLU A 37 -3.98 6.94 -2.84
CA GLU A 37 -5.25 7.65 -2.83
C GLU A 37 -5.73 7.79 -1.39
N LEU A 38 -5.73 9.03 -0.90
CA LEU A 38 -6.15 9.39 0.45
C LEU A 38 -7.63 9.79 0.40
N GLY A 39 -8.51 8.79 0.49
CA GLY A 39 -9.95 8.94 0.58
C GLY A 39 -10.53 7.95 1.60
N PRO A 40 -11.87 7.80 1.68
CA PRO A 40 -12.48 6.71 2.44
C PRO A 40 -12.02 5.37 1.87
N GLY A 41 -11.22 4.65 2.65
CA GLY A 41 -10.46 3.50 2.19
C GLY A 41 -9.19 3.96 1.51
N VAL A 42 -8.06 3.76 2.19
CA VAL A 42 -6.75 4.07 1.62
C VAL A 42 -6.40 3.03 0.57
N VAL A 43 -5.95 3.50 -0.59
CA VAL A 43 -5.47 2.63 -1.67
C VAL A 43 -4.03 3.01 -1.99
N PHE A 44 -3.12 2.04 -1.94
CA PHE A 44 -1.80 2.17 -2.54
C PHE A 44 -1.72 1.35 -3.82
N THR A 45 -1.15 1.94 -4.85
CA THR A 45 -1.04 1.32 -6.17
C THR A 45 0.42 1.30 -6.58
N VAL A 46 0.89 0.12 -6.99
CA VAL A 46 2.24 -0.13 -7.49
C VAL A 46 2.12 -0.77 -8.89
N PRO A 47 2.28 0.02 -9.97
CA PRO A 47 2.18 -0.46 -11.35
C PRO A 47 3.24 -1.51 -11.67
N HIS A 48 2.96 -2.44 -12.59
CA HIS A 48 3.91 -3.45 -13.08
C HIS A 48 4.49 -4.41 -12.03
N HIS A 49 3.92 -4.43 -10.83
CA HIS A 49 4.27 -5.36 -9.77
C HIS A 49 3.09 -6.26 -9.40
N GLY A 50 3.39 -7.45 -8.91
CA GLY A 50 2.42 -8.46 -8.45
C GLY A 50 2.47 -8.71 -6.95
N VAL A 51 1.51 -9.49 -6.44
CA VAL A 51 1.38 -9.77 -5.00
C VAL A 51 2.56 -10.55 -4.45
N GLN A 52 3.16 -11.43 -5.26
CA GLN A 52 4.35 -12.20 -4.89
C GLN A 52 5.58 -11.35 -4.57
N GLU A 53 5.62 -10.10 -5.04
CA GLU A 53 6.74 -9.18 -4.78
C GLU A 53 6.59 -8.45 -3.44
N LEU A 54 5.39 -8.46 -2.86
CA LEU A 54 5.14 -7.91 -1.55
C LEU A 54 5.45 -8.95 -0.47
N GLY A 55 6.61 -8.81 0.17
CA GLY A 55 6.98 -9.62 1.32
C GLY A 55 6.02 -9.43 2.51
N PRO A 56 5.72 -10.49 3.28
CA PRO A 56 4.78 -10.42 4.41
C PRO A 56 5.22 -9.45 5.51
N ALA A 57 6.53 -9.28 5.71
CA ALA A 57 7.08 -8.31 6.67
C ALA A 57 6.75 -6.85 6.28
N ILE A 58 6.92 -6.51 5.00
CA ILE A 58 6.64 -5.16 4.48
C ILE A 58 5.15 -4.85 4.63
N ARG A 59 4.29 -5.81 4.27
CA ARG A 59 2.85 -5.66 4.47
C ARG A 59 2.52 -5.34 5.92
N ALA A 60 3.05 -6.13 6.86
CA ALA A 60 2.79 -5.92 8.29
C ALA A 60 3.29 -4.55 8.78
N GLU A 61 4.44 -4.07 8.29
CA GLU A 61 4.93 -2.72 8.62
C GLU A 61 4.02 -1.60 8.10
N ILE A 62 3.52 -1.73 6.87
CA ILE A 62 2.58 -0.76 6.31
C ILE A 62 1.27 -0.77 7.09
N GLU A 63 0.76 -1.96 7.43
CA GLU A 63 -0.45 -2.13 8.26
C GLU A 63 -0.30 -1.43 9.63
N VAL A 64 0.88 -1.51 10.26
CA VAL A 64 1.20 -0.77 11.49
C VAL A 64 1.22 0.74 11.28
N ILE A 65 1.79 1.22 10.17
CA ILE A 65 1.86 2.65 9.87
C ILE A 65 0.46 3.25 9.68
N ILE A 66 -0.40 2.56 8.94
CA ILE A 66 -1.76 3.02 8.66
C ILE A 66 -2.74 2.70 9.81
N GLY A 67 -2.39 1.75 10.68
CA GLY A 67 -3.24 1.31 11.79
C GLY A 67 -4.41 0.43 11.35
N CYS A 68 -4.29 -0.28 10.23
CA CYS A 68 -5.34 -1.10 9.63
C CYS A 68 -4.74 -2.25 8.84
N ALA A 69 -5.45 -3.38 8.81
CA ALA A 69 -5.12 -4.48 7.92
C ALA A 69 -5.27 -4.07 6.45
N LEU A 70 -4.43 -4.60 5.58
CA LEU A 70 -4.51 -4.39 4.14
C LEU A 70 -5.06 -5.62 3.46
N ARG A 71 -5.99 -5.43 2.52
CA ARG A 71 -6.30 -6.42 1.48
C ARG A 71 -5.35 -6.18 0.31
N VAL A 72 -4.80 -7.27 -0.21
CA VAL A 72 -3.94 -7.21 -1.40
C VAL A 72 -4.72 -7.76 -2.58
N ASP A 73 -4.90 -6.93 -3.59
CA ASP A 73 -5.56 -7.29 -4.84
C ASP A 73 -4.53 -7.27 -5.97
N GLU A 74 -4.52 -8.33 -6.79
CA GLU A 74 -3.80 -8.34 -8.07
C GLU A 74 -4.77 -7.92 -9.17
N LEU A 75 -4.41 -6.88 -9.92
CA LEU A 75 -5.19 -6.42 -11.06
C LEU A 75 -4.38 -6.60 -12.35
N PRO A 76 -5.03 -6.97 -13.47
CA PRO A 76 -4.39 -6.92 -14.77
C PRO A 76 -3.93 -5.48 -15.05
N ASP A 77 -2.73 -5.34 -15.59
CA ASP A 77 -2.20 -4.04 -16.06
C ASP A 77 -3.04 -3.48 -17.22
#